data_AF-A0AAU3GPS3-F1
#
_entry.id   AF-A0AAU3GPS3-F1
#
_cell.length_a   1.000
_cell.length_b   1.000
_cell.length_c   1.000
_cell.angle_alpha   90.00
_cell.angle_beta   90.00
_cell.angle_gamma   90.00
#
_symmetry.space_group_name_H-M   'P 1'
#
loop_
_entity.id
_entity.type
_entity.pdbx_description
1 polymer ?
#
loop_
_entity_poly.entity_id
_entity_poly.type
_entity_poly.pdbx_seq_one_letter_code
_entity_poly.pdbx_strand_id
1 'polypeptide(L)' 'MSAPSGPGPFDPGPEGRATHLVLANDRGQLSLWPVWRQVPAGWSVRFGPAPHRECVAALESGGKPD' A
#
# COMPACT_ATOMS: atom_id res chain seq x y z
N MET A 1 -19.96 19.39 -8.64
CA MET A 1 -19.93 18.40 -7.54
C MET A 1 -18.46 18.26 -7.13
N SER A 2 -18.04 18.93 -6.07
CA SER A 2 -16.68 18.75 -5.55
C SER A 2 -16.66 17.44 -4.75
N ALA A 3 -15.80 16.50 -5.14
CA ALA A 3 -15.55 15.30 -4.35
C ALA A 3 -15.13 15.72 -2.93
N PRO A 4 -15.50 14.96 -1.89
CA PRO A 4 -15.03 15.26 -0.54
C PRO A 4 -13.50 15.23 -0.56
N SER A 5 -12.87 16.33 -0.18
CA SER A 5 -11.39 16.50 -0.13
C SER A 5 -10.73 15.68 0.99
N GLY A 6 -11.32 14.56 1.37
CA GLY A 6 -10.73 13.61 2.30
C GLY A 6 -9.62 12.81 1.63
N PRO A 7 -8.68 12.27 2.41
CA PRO A 7 -7.64 11.38 1.90
C PRO A 7 -8.31 10.23 1.15
N GLY A 8 -7.91 10.03 -0.10
CA GLY A 8 -8.34 8.88 -0.88
C GLY A 8 -7.94 7.57 -0.21
N PRO A 9 -8.50 6.42 -0.63
CA PRO A 9 -8.18 5.11 -0.05
C PRO A 9 -6.70 4.68 -0.19
N PHE A 10 -5.91 5.41 -0.99
CA PHE A 10 -4.48 5.21 -1.20
C PHE A 10 -3.62 6.40 -0.71
N ASP A 11 -4.26 7.41 -0.13
CA ASP A 11 -3.61 8.62 0.38
C ASP A 11 -2.99 8.35 1.77
N PRO A 12 -1.94 9.07 2.19
CA PRO A 12 -1.36 8.92 3.51
C PRO A 12 -2.40 8.93 4.64
N GLY A 13 -2.49 7.80 5.33
CA GLY A 13 -3.26 7.68 6.56
C GLY A 13 -2.60 8.43 7.73
N PRO A 14 -3.25 8.45 8.91
CA PRO A 14 -2.67 9.04 10.11
C PRO A 14 -1.27 8.49 10.37
N GLU A 15 -0.33 9.41 10.64
CA GLU A 15 1.09 9.07 10.84
C GLU A 15 1.27 7.97 11.88
N GLY A 16 2.20 7.04 11.58
CA GLY A 16 2.50 5.91 12.45
C GLY A 16 1.48 4.77 12.43
N ARG A 17 0.35 4.91 11.73
CA ARG A 17 -0.64 3.83 11.65
C ARG A 17 -0.46 2.96 10.41
N ALA A 18 -0.37 1.65 10.65
CA ALA A 18 -0.35 0.65 9.59
C ALA A 18 -1.70 0.61 8.86
N THR A 19 -1.75 1.25 7.70
CA THR A 19 -2.98 1.46 6.90
C THR A 19 -2.87 0.89 5.49
N HIS A 20 -1.65 0.57 5.06
CA HIS A 20 -1.35 0.14 3.70
C HIS A 20 -0.54 -1.15 3.69
N LEU A 21 -0.65 -1.85 2.57
CA LEU A 21 0.05 -3.08 2.20
C LEU A 21 0.71 -2.82 0.85
N VAL A 22 1.85 -3.46 0.62
CA VAL A 22 2.41 -3.59 -0.72
C VAL A 22 2.03 -4.97 -1.21
N LEU A 23 1.21 -5.01 -2.24
CA LEU A 23 0.90 -6.24 -2.95
C LEU A 23 1.89 -6.43 -4.08
N ALA A 24 2.23 -7.69 -4.34
CA ALA A 24 2.99 -8.11 -5.51
C ALA A 24 2.17 -9.12 -6.32
N ASN A 25 2.24 -9.04 -7.64
CA ASN A 25 1.67 -10.04 -8.51
C ASN A 25 2.76 -10.96 -9.09
N ASP A 26 2.34 -12.02 -9.77
CA ASP A 26 3.22 -13.00 -10.44
C ASP A 26 4.08 -12.38 -11.54
N ARG A 27 3.71 -11.19 -12.04
CA ARG A 27 4.46 -10.43 -13.04
C ARG A 27 5.53 -9.51 -12.42
N GLY A 28 5.72 -9.57 -11.10
CA GLY A 28 6.68 -8.73 -10.37
C GLY A 28 6.22 -7.27 -10.21
N GLN A 29 4.98 -6.94 -10.52
CA GLN A 29 4.44 -5.60 -10.32
C GLN A 29 4.05 -5.42 -8.86
N LEU A 30 4.33 -4.23 -8.32
CA LEU A 30 3.93 -3.85 -6.98
C LEU A 30 2.75 -2.88 -7.04
N SER A 31 1.86 -2.95 -6.06
CA SER A 31 0.77 -1.99 -5.90
C SER A 31 0.51 -1.70 -4.43
N LEU A 32 0.33 -0.42 -4.13
CA LEU A 32 -0.11 0.02 -2.82
C LEU A 32 -1.58 -0.34 -2.64
N TRP A 33 -1.90 -1.03 -1.55
CA TRP A 33 -3.26 -1.47 -1.26
C TRP A 33 -3.65 -1.18 0.18
N PRO A 34 -4.82 -0.57 0.44
CA PRO A 34 -5.29 -0.36 1.80
C PRO A 34 -5.54 -1.69 2.52
N VAL A 35 -5.06 -1.81 3.77
CA VAL A 35 -5.19 -3.04 4.59
C VAL A 35 -6.65 -3.44 4.86
N TRP A 36 -7.56 -2.47 4.84
CA TRP A 36 -8.99 -2.68 5.08
C TRP A 36 -9.75 -3.15 3.83
N ARG A 37 -9.12 -3.17 2.66
CA ARG A 37 -9.72 -3.75 1.44
C ARG A 37 -9.23 -5.17 1.22
N GLN A 38 -10.14 -6.01 0.74
CA GLN A 38 -9.82 -7.35 0.31
C GLN A 38 -8.75 -7.31 -0.81
N VAL A 39 -7.78 -8.21 -0.71
CA VAL A 39 -6.71 -8.37 -1.71
C VAL A 39 -7.31 -9.06 -2.95
N PRO A 40 -7.08 -8.53 -4.17
CA PRO A 40 -7.56 -9.17 -5.40
C PRO A 40 -6.89 -10.53 -5.63
N ALA A 41 -7.59 -11.45 -6.31
CA ALA A 41 -7.00 -12.71 -6.73
C ALA A 41 -5.77 -12.49 -7.64
N GLY A 42 -4.72 -13.28 -7.45
CA GLY A 42 -3.46 -13.13 -8.19
C GLY A 42 -2.50 -12.08 -7.63
N TRP A 43 -2.87 -11.40 -6.55
CA TRP A 43 -2.00 -10.51 -5.79
C TRP A 43 -1.73 -11.10 -4.41
N SER A 44 -0.49 -10.96 -3.94
CA SER A 44 -0.05 -11.45 -2.64
C SER A 44 0.57 -10.31 -1.84
N VAL A 45 0.39 -10.32 -0.52
CA VAL A 45 1.01 -9.34 0.37
C VAL A 45 2.52 -9.57 0.42
N ARG A 46 3.30 -8.61 -0.07
CA ARG A 46 4.77 -8.64 -0.03
C ARG A 46 5.34 -7.88 1.16
N PHE A 47 4.68 -6.79 1.57
CA PHE A 47 5.13 -5.95 2.67
C PHE A 47 3.95 -5.29 3.40
N GLY A 48 4.09 -5.09 4.71
CA GLY A 48 3.07 -4.55 5.59
C GLY A 48 2.25 -5.62 6.34
N PRO A 49 1.20 -5.21 7.09
CA PRO A 49 0.65 -3.86 7.16
C PRO A 49 1.62 -2.84 7.77
N ALA A 50 1.81 -1.71 7.10
CA ALA A 50 2.77 -0.67 7.46
C ALA A 50 2.20 0.74 7.15
N PRO A 51 2.78 1.81 7.73
CA PRO A 51 2.36 3.17 7.39
C PRO A 51 2.71 3.52 5.94
N HIS A 52 1.95 4.45 5.35
CA HIS A 52 2.06 4.83 3.94
C HIS A 52 3.52 5.09 3.49
N ARG A 53 4.29 5.84 4.30
CA ARG A 53 5.71 6.14 4.04
C ARG A 53 6.59 4.90 3.87
N GLU A 54 6.38 3.87 4.69
CA GLU A 54 7.16 2.63 4.65
C GLU A 54 6.78 1.81 3.40
N CYS A 55 5.49 1.76 3.08
CA CYS A 55 5.03 1.08 1.86
C CYS A 55 5.54 1.78 0.60
N VAL A 56 5.54 3.12 0.55
CA VAL A 56 6.09 3.89 -0.57
C VAL A 56 7.60 3.66 -0.69
N ALA A 57 8.34 3.69 0.43
CA ALA A 57 9.77 3.37 0.41
C ALA A 57 10.05 1.95 -0.12
N ALA A 58 9.21 0.97 0.24
CA ALA A 58 9.29 -0.39 -0.27
C ALA A 58 8.97 -0.51 -1.77
N LEU A 59 8.14 0.39 -2.33
CA LEU A 59 7.86 0.48 -3.77
C LEU A 59 9.03 1.08 -4.54
N GLU A 60 9.62 2.16 -4.02
CA GLU A 60 10.73 2.87 -4.67
C GLU A 60 12.05 2.10 -4.59
N SER A 61 12.29 1.39 -3.48
CA SER A 61 13.55 0.66 -3.26
C SER A 61 13.60 -0.71 -3.93
N GLY A 62 12.57 -1.13 -4.67
CA GLY A 62 12.59 -2.37 -5.48
C GLY A 62 12.56 -3.70 -4.71
N GLY A 63 12.60 -3.68 -3.38
CA GLY A 63 12.45 -4.88 -2.56
C GLY A 63 13.30 -4.83 -1.31
N LYS A 64 12.62 -4.89 -0.16
CA LYS A 64 13.11 -5.11 1.21
C LYS A 64 14.37 -4.28 1.60
N PRO A 65 14.25 -3.25 2.45
CA PRO A 65 15.42 -2.87 3.24
C PRO A 65 15.80 -4.10 4.09
N ASP A 66 17.07 -4.49 4.03
CA ASP A 66 17.66 -5.60 4.80
C ASP A 66 17.36 -5.47 6.30
#